data_AF-A0AAE1MCG3-F1
#
_entry.id   AF-A0AAE1MCG3-F1
#
_cell.length_a   1.000
_cell.length_b   1.000
_cell.length_c   1.000
_cell.angle_alpha   90.00
_cell.angle_beta   90.00
_cell.angle_gamma   90.00
#
_symmetry.space_group_name_H-M   'P 1'
#
loop_
_entity.id
_entity.type
_entity.pdbx_description
1 polymer ?
#
loop_
_entity_poly.entity_id
_entity_poly.type
_entity_poly.pdbx_seq_one_letter_code
_entity_poly.pdbx_strand_id
1 'polypeptide(L)' 'MAQKRYIVEVEKAKEAATPSFGPVYRSLFAKDGFPPPIEGLHSCWDVFHLSVEKNPKQPMLGRREFIDGKAGKYK' A
#
# COMPACT_ATOMS: atom_id res chain seq x y z
N MET A 1 9.23 -22.92 18.40
CA MET A 1 8.06 -22.43 17.64
C MET A 1 8.57 -21.65 16.43
N ALA A 2 8.44 -22.17 15.21
CA ALA A 2 8.90 -21.44 14.03
C ALA A 2 8.06 -20.16 13.85
N GLN A 3 8.72 -19.01 13.68
CA GLN A 3 8.03 -17.74 13.47
C GLN A 3 7.27 -17.81 12.14
N LYS A 4 5.93 -17.75 12.19
CA LYS A 4 5.10 -17.77 10.99
C LYS A 4 5.42 -16.51 10.16
N ARG A 5 6.07 -16.71 9.01
CA ARG A 5 6.28 -15.66 7.99
C ARG A 5 5.05 -15.62 7.09
N TYR A 6 4.30 -14.52 7.14
CA TYR A 6 3.12 -14.28 6.30
C TYR A 6 3.48 -13.68 4.93
N ILE A 7 4.78 -13.47 4.70
CA ILE A 7 5.34 -12.88 3.50
C ILE A 7 6.48 -13.78 3.03
N VAL A 8 6.46 -14.12 1.75
CA VAL A 8 7.44 -15.02 1.10
C VAL A 8 8.12 -14.24 -0.02
N GLU A 9 9.45 -14.30 -0.05
CA GLU A 9 10.24 -13.78 -1.17
C GLU A 9 10.01 -14.70 -2.39
N VAL A 10 9.54 -14.13 -3.48
CA VAL A 10 9.25 -14.86 -4.73
C VAL A 10 10.23 -14.53 -5.84
N GLU A 11 10.93 -13.39 -5.73
CA GLU A 11 11.96 -12.97 -6.68
C GLU A 11 13.07 -12.26 -5.92
N LYS A 12 14.32 -12.63 -6.23
CA LYS A 12 15.49 -11.97 -5.65
C LYS A 12 15.65 -10.56 -6.21
N ALA A 13 16.36 -9.72 -5.44
CA ALA A 13 16.80 -8.43 -5.92
C ALA A 13 17.61 -8.58 -7.23
N LYS A 14 17.36 -7.68 -8.18
CA LYS A 14 18.11 -7.58 -9.44
C LYS A 14 18.81 -6.24 -9.46
N GLU A 15 20.14 -6.30 -9.47
CA GLU A 15 20.96 -5.14 -9.74
C GLU A 15 20.79 -4.80 -11.23
N ALA A 16 20.26 -3.62 -11.52
CA ALA A 16 20.06 -3.14 -12.88
C ALA A 16 20.82 -1.83 -13.07
N ALA A 17 21.20 -1.53 -14.31
CA ALA A 17 21.95 -0.33 -14.64
C ALA A 17 21.20 0.98 -14.31
N THR A 18 19.85 0.96 -14.23
CA THR A 18 18.98 2.05 -13.70
C THR A 18 17.48 1.67 -13.83
N PRO A 19 16.65 1.70 -12.77
CA PRO A 19 16.95 1.56 -11.35
C PRO A 19 17.12 0.09 -10.94
N SER A 20 17.88 -0.18 -9.87
CA SER A 20 17.93 -1.51 -9.26
C SER A 20 16.56 -1.91 -8.69
N PHE A 21 16.23 -3.19 -8.77
CA PHE A 21 14.99 -3.75 -8.25
C PHE A 21 15.28 -4.52 -6.96
N GLY A 22 14.59 -4.15 -5.87
CA GLY A 22 14.61 -4.93 -4.64
C GLY A 22 13.93 -6.30 -4.81
N PRO A 23 14.03 -7.18 -3.79
CA PRO A 23 13.37 -8.47 -3.85
C PRO A 23 11.85 -8.31 -3.84
N VAL A 24 11.15 -9.16 -4.59
CA VAL A 24 9.69 -9.18 -4.66
C VAL A 24 9.16 -10.12 -3.60
N TYR A 25 8.19 -9.64 -2.85
CA TYR A 25 7.52 -10.39 -1.80
C TYR A 25 6.04 -10.58 -2.11
N ARG A 26 5.50 -11.74 -1.76
CA ARG A 26 4.06 -12.05 -1.86
C ARG A 26 3.53 -12.50 -0.51
N SER A 27 2.27 -12.17 -0.24
CA SER A 27 1.59 -12.66 0.94
C SER A 27 1.30 -14.15 0.80
N LEU A 28 1.45 -14.91 1.89
CA LEU A 28 1.05 -16.31 1.94
C LEU A 28 -0.45 -16.49 1.62
N PHE A 29 -1.27 -15.48 1.90
CA PHE A 29 -2.71 -15.49 1.61
C PHE A 29 -3.04 -15.39 0.12
N ALA A 30 -2.08 -14.99 -0.72
CA ALA A 30 -2.26 -14.84 -2.16
C ALA A 30 -1.83 -16.10 -2.94
N LYS A 31 -1.56 -17.22 -2.25
CA LYS A 31 -1.09 -18.47 -2.88
C LYS A 31 -2.04 -18.97 -3.95
N ASP A 32 -3.34 -18.88 -3.69
CA ASP A 32 -4.40 -19.37 -4.57
C ASP A 32 -5.05 -18.23 -5.37
N GLY A 33 -4.36 -17.09 -5.47
CA GLY A 33 -4.89 -15.85 -6.03
C GLY A 33 -5.49 -14.91 -4.98
N PHE A 34 -5.91 -13.73 -5.43
CA PHE A 34 -6.66 -12.79 -4.59
C PHE A 34 -8.16 -13.04 -4.77
N PRO A 35 -8.98 -12.71 -3.75
CA PRO A 35 -10.42 -12.62 -3.94
C PRO A 35 -10.76 -11.72 -5.14
N PRO A 36 -11.87 -12.00 -5.84
CA PRO A 36 -12.31 -11.13 -6.93
C PRO A 36 -12.46 -9.70 -6.42
N PRO A 37 -12.16 -8.68 -7.26
CA PRO A 37 -12.38 -7.29 -6.90
C PRO A 37 -13.83 -7.06 -6.48
N ILE A 38 -14.04 -6.16 -5.52
CA ILE A 38 -15.37 -5.72 -5.15
C ILE A 38 -16.03 -5.08 -6.38
N GLU A 39 -17.31 -5.35 -6.60
CA GLU A 39 -18.06 -4.75 -7.70
C GLU A 39 -17.99 -3.21 -7.65
N GLY A 40 -17.68 -2.58 -8.78
CA GLY A 40 -17.43 -1.13 -8.87
C GLY A 40 -16.04 -0.68 -8.41
N LEU A 41 -15.16 -1.61 -8.00
CA LEU A 41 -13.77 -1.32 -7.62
C LEU A 41 -12.81 -1.98 -8.61
N HIS A 42 -12.64 -1.36 -9.78
CA HIS A 42 -11.88 -1.92 -10.89
C HIS A 42 -10.41 -1.49 -10.88
N SER A 43 -10.09 -0.40 -10.19
CA SER A 43 -8.77 0.21 -10.18
C SER A 43 -8.45 0.88 -8.84
N CYS A 44 -7.17 1.19 -8.63
CA CYS A 44 -6.75 2.01 -7.48
C CYS A 44 -7.37 3.41 -7.50
N TRP A 45 -7.77 3.91 -8.68
CA TRP A 45 -8.46 5.19 -8.80
C TRP A 45 -9.85 5.14 -8.17
N ASP A 46 -10.58 4.04 -8.36
CA ASP A 46 -11.91 3.87 -7.78
C ASP A 46 -11.86 3.87 -6.24
N VAL A 47 -10.79 3.32 -5.66
CA VAL A 47 -10.56 3.38 -4.20
C VAL A 47 -10.46 4.82 -3.73
N PHE A 48 -9.69 5.64 -4.45
CA PHE A 48 -9.48 7.04 -4.11
C PHE A 48 -10.78 7.84 -4.28
N HIS A 49 -11.43 7.72 -5.44
CA HIS A 49 -12.67 8.40 -5.77
C HIS A 49 -13.78 8.11 -4.74
N LEU A 50 -14.06 6.82 -4.50
CA LEU A 50 -15.09 6.41 -3.53
C LEU A 50 -14.78 6.88 -2.11
N SER A 51 -13.50 6.98 -1.74
CA SER A 51 -13.11 7.49 -0.43
C SER A 51 -13.43 8.98 -0.29
N VAL A 52 -13.13 9.78 -1.32
CA VAL A 52 -13.45 11.22 -1.35
C VAL A 52 -14.95 11.46 -1.29
N GLU A 53 -15.73 10.71 -2.07
CA GLU A 53 -17.20 10.82 -2.06
C GLU A 53 -17.82 10.43 -0.73
N LYS A 54 -17.34 9.34 -0.11
CA LYS A 54 -17.87 8.85 1.18
C LYS A 54 -17.45 9.73 2.36
N ASN A 55 -16.25 10.30 2.31
CA ASN A 55 -15.67 11.08 3.40
C ASN A 55 -15.28 12.50 2.96
N PRO A 56 -16.21 13.30 2.42
CA PRO A 56 -15.89 14.57 1.76
C PRO A 56 -15.35 15.64 2.72
N LYS A 57 -15.55 15.44 4.03
CA LYS A 57 -15.10 16.35 5.09
C LYS A 57 -13.91 15.82 5.89
N GLN A 58 -13.43 14.62 5.58
CA GLN A 58 -12.21 14.09 6.20
C GLN A 58 -11.03 14.45 5.29
N PRO A 59 -10.08 15.28 5.75
CA PRO A 59 -8.86 15.52 4.99
C PRO A 59 -8.05 14.23 4.96
N MET A 60 -8.22 13.44 3.89
CA MET A 60 -7.38 12.27 3.60
C MET A 60 -5.93 12.74 3.52
N LEU A 61 -5.08 12.27 4.44
CA LEU A 61 -3.61 12.48 4.45
C LEU A 61 -3.17 13.85 3.90
N GLY A 62 -3.57 14.92 4.57
CA GLY A 62 -3.10 16.28 4.25
C GLY A 62 -1.60 16.47 4.50
N ARG A 63 -1.06 17.61 4.05
CA ARG A 63 0.30 18.01 4.38
C ARG A 63 0.34 18.42 5.85
N ARG A 64 1.08 17.66 6.66
CA ARG A 64 1.39 18.05 8.03
C ARG A 64 2.67 18.87 8.06
N GLU A 65 2.62 20.05 8.64
CA GLU A 65 3.82 20.82 8.94
C GLU A 65 4.59 20.11 10.05
N PHE A 66 5.89 19.96 9.84
CA PHE A 66 6.80 19.54 10.91
C PHE A 66 7.19 20.79 11.70
N ILE A 67 6.77 20.85 12.96
CA ILE A 67 7.06 21.97 13.86
C ILE A 67 7.82 21.39 15.06
N ASP A 68 8.98 21.95 15.36
CA ASP A 68 9.84 21.56 16.48
C ASP A 68 10.14 20.04 16.57
N GLY A 69 10.37 19.42 15.42
CA GLY A 69 10.70 17.99 15.32
C GLY A 69 9.51 17.03 15.52
N LYS A 70 8.29 17.56 15.65
CA LYS A 70 7.06 16.76 15.73
C LYS A 70 6.14 17.03 14.54
N ALA A 71 5.44 15.99 14.12
CA ALA A 71 4.38 16.08 13.13
C ALA A 71 3.19 16.88 13.69
N GLY A 72 2.86 18.01 13.07
CA GLY A 72 1.67 18.81 13.37
C GLY A 72 0.36 18.15 12.93
N LYS A 73 -0.76 18.85 13.16
CA LYS A 73 -2.09 18.38 12.73
C LYS A 73 -2.19 18.37 11.21
N TYR A 74 -3.03 17.48 10.69
CA TYR A 74 -3.44 17.52 9.29
C TYR A 74 -4.23 18.81 9.04
N LYS A 75 -3.78 19.61 8.07
CA LYS A 75 -4.54 20.72 7.50
C LYS A 75 -5.35 20.20 6.33
#